data_AF-A0A954QDN6-F1
#
_entry.id   AF-A0A954QDN6-F1
#
_cell.length_a   1.000
_cell.length_b   1.000
_cell.length_c   1.000
_cell.angle_alpha   90.00
_cell.angle_beta   90.00
_cell.angle_gamma   90.00
#
_symmetry.space_group_name_H-M   'P 1'
#
loop_
_entity.id
_entity.type
_entity.pdbx_description
1 polymer ?
#
loop_
_entity_poly.entity_id
_entity_poly.type
_entity_poly.pdbx_seq_one_letter_code
_entity_poly.pdbx_strand_id
1 'polypeptide(L)'
;MSTDYLSERGPALGTTFGYTRPNFLWLPGPAHGRFDIWGINDTGLDNLGADRRALIPEEQYRGRALWQHRQYLGSGYQLTAEVGYVRERNFLESYFENSWDQEKDESTGVELKRYYGNSSWAISSDVRLNDFFTQTEWLPRLDHTLIGQSLFADWLTWNAHSHVGYARLKTAVAPTALNPSEVASFSPLAWETPS
;
A
#
# COMPACT_ATOMS: atom_id res chain seq x y z
N MET A 1 5.06 -17.73 13.67
CA MET A 1 3.64 -18.13 13.55
C MET A 1 2.95 -17.73 14.83
N SER A 2 1.88 -16.94 14.72
CA SER A 2 0.96 -16.69 15.81
C SER A 2 -0.32 -17.45 15.50
N THR A 3 -0.76 -18.29 16.43
CA THR A 3 -2.06 -18.95 16.35
C THR A 3 -2.85 -18.40 17.52
N ASP A 4 -3.84 -17.56 17.22
CA ASP A 4 -4.66 -16.92 18.24
C ASP A 4 -6.08 -17.46 18.11
N TYR A 5 -6.59 -18.04 19.20
CA TYR A 5 -7.99 -18.46 19.31
C TYR A 5 -8.73 -17.40 20.11
N LEU A 6 -9.48 -16.54 19.42
CA LEU A 6 -10.37 -15.57 20.05
C LEU A 6 -11.72 -16.26 20.25
N SER A 7 -12.00 -16.70 21.49
CA SER A 7 -13.09 -17.61 21.84
C SER A 7 -14.49 -17.16 21.43
N GLU A 8 -14.68 -15.86 21.15
CA GLU A 8 -15.98 -15.27 20.78
C GLU A 8 -16.07 -14.86 19.29
N ARG A 9 -14.95 -14.90 18.54
CA ARG A 9 -14.91 -14.44 17.14
C ARG A 9 -14.62 -15.53 16.14
N GLY A 10 -13.87 -16.56 16.53
CA GLY A 10 -13.56 -17.70 15.68
C GLY A 10 -12.05 -17.94 15.54
N PRO A 11 -11.64 -18.94 14.75
CA PRO A 11 -10.24 -19.30 14.58
C PRO A 11 -9.50 -18.26 13.71
N ALA A 12 -8.35 -17.79 14.20
CA ALA A 12 -7.43 -16.93 13.46
C ALA A 12 -6.07 -17.59 13.28
N LEU A 13 -5.38 -17.22 12.20
CA LEU A 13 -4.03 -17.66 11.91
C LEU A 13 -3.23 -16.52 11.27
N GLY A 14 -1.99 -16.34 11.73
CA GLY A 14 -1.10 -15.36 11.13
C GLY A 14 0.36 -15.77 11.14
N THR A 15 1.10 -15.24 10.18
CA THR A 15 2.55 -15.34 10.17
C THR A 15 3.19 -14.10 9.61
N THR A 16 4.20 -13.63 10.34
CA THR A 16 5.10 -12.58 9.90
C THR A 16 6.48 -13.19 9.67
N PHE A 17 7.10 -12.82 8.56
CA PHE A 17 8.40 -13.31 8.12
C PHE A 17 9.23 -12.16 7.57
N GLY A 18 10.37 -11.89 8.20
CA GLY A 18 11.40 -10.97 7.68
C GLY A 18 12.51 -11.72 6.99
N TYR A 19 13.10 -11.12 5.96
CA TYR A 19 14.31 -11.64 5.32
C TYR A 19 15.31 -10.54 5.03
N THR A 20 16.59 -10.91 5.14
CA THR A 20 17.73 -10.15 4.65
C THR A 20 18.64 -11.14 3.94
N ARG A 21 18.91 -10.93 2.66
CA ARG A 21 19.66 -11.87 1.82
C ARG A 21 20.62 -11.13 0.89
N PRO A 22 21.77 -11.74 0.54
CA PRO A 22 22.72 -11.15 -0.40
C PRO A 22 22.21 -11.12 -1.86
N ASN A 23 21.17 -11.91 -2.15
CA ASN A 23 20.44 -11.97 -3.41
C ASN A 23 18.98 -12.36 -3.12
N PHE A 24 18.08 -12.12 -4.07
CA PHE A 24 16.69 -12.54 -3.96
C PHE A 24 16.20 -13.09 -5.30
N LEU A 25 15.62 -14.29 -5.27
CA LEU A 25 15.29 -15.06 -6.47
C LEU A 25 16.52 -15.18 -7.40
N TRP A 26 16.39 -14.82 -8.67
CA TRP A 26 17.46 -14.81 -9.67
C TRP A 26 18.14 -13.44 -9.82
N LEU A 27 17.77 -12.44 -9.00
CA LEU A 27 18.31 -11.09 -9.10
C LEU A 27 19.49 -10.90 -8.14
N PRO A 28 20.62 -10.34 -8.61
CA PRO A 28 21.78 -10.10 -7.77
C PRO A 28 21.56 -8.91 -6.81
N GLY A 29 22.38 -8.86 -5.78
CA GLY A 29 22.49 -7.71 -4.88
C GLY A 29 21.58 -7.80 -3.65
N PRO A 30 21.95 -7.10 -2.56
CA PRO A 30 21.35 -7.28 -1.26
C PRO A 30 19.88 -6.89 -1.27
N ALA A 31 19.06 -7.77 -0.71
CA ALA A 31 17.62 -7.63 -0.62
C ALA A 31 17.17 -7.78 0.84
N HIS A 32 16.18 -6.99 1.22
CA HIS A 32 15.49 -7.12 2.48
C HIS A 32 14.00 -6.90 2.28
N GLY A 33 13.22 -7.46 3.19
CA GLY A 33 11.78 -7.28 3.16
C GLY A 33 11.07 -7.99 4.28
N ARG A 34 9.77 -7.75 4.33
CA ARG A 34 8.85 -8.40 5.26
C ARG A 34 7.64 -8.92 4.50
N PHE A 35 7.13 -10.05 4.97
CA PHE A 35 5.89 -10.65 4.53
C PHE A 35 5.05 -10.88 5.78
N ASP A 36 3.81 -10.40 5.77
CA ASP A 36 2.87 -10.54 6.87
C ASP A 36 1.53 -10.98 6.30
N ILE A 37 1.02 -12.11 6.77
CA ILE A 37 -0.30 -12.61 6.38
C ILE A 37 -1.06 -12.98 7.64
N TRP A 38 -2.30 -12.54 7.73
CA TRP A 38 -3.16 -12.82 8.85
C TRP A 38 -4.59 -12.98 8.35
N GLY A 39 -5.32 -13.97 8.87
CA GLY A 39 -6.73 -14.16 8.57
C GLY A 39 -7.50 -14.77 9.73
N ILE A 40 -8.80 -14.51 9.73
CA ILE A 40 -9.78 -15.04 10.69
C ILE A 40 -11.07 -15.41 9.97
N ASN A 41 -11.71 -16.48 10.44
CA ASN A 41 -13.12 -16.71 10.15
C ASN A 41 -13.94 -16.07 11.27
N ASP A 42 -14.44 -14.86 11.04
CA ASP A 42 -15.12 -14.04 12.03
C ASP A 42 -16.63 -14.19 11.94
N THR A 43 -17.24 -14.47 13.09
CA THR A 43 -18.70 -14.58 13.25
C THR A 43 -19.26 -13.51 14.21
N GLY A 44 -18.40 -12.64 14.74
CA GLY A 44 -18.76 -11.57 15.66
C GLY A 44 -19.19 -10.28 14.98
N LEU A 45 -19.56 -9.29 15.81
CA LEU A 45 -19.85 -7.92 15.38
C LEU A 45 -18.67 -7.01 15.75
N ASP A 46 -18.39 -6.03 14.91
CA ASP A 46 -17.35 -5.04 15.19
C ASP A 46 -17.84 -3.91 16.09
N ASN A 47 -16.96 -3.51 17.00
CA ASN A 47 -17.13 -2.33 17.83
C ASN A 47 -15.93 -1.41 17.63
N LEU A 48 -16.12 -0.43 16.75
CA LEU A 48 -15.14 0.58 16.35
C LEU A 48 -15.35 1.91 17.11
N GLY A 49 -16.13 1.88 18.20
CA GLY A 49 -16.44 3.06 18.99
C GLY A 49 -17.57 3.93 18.42
N ALA A 50 -17.82 5.07 19.07
CA ALA A 50 -18.86 6.04 18.71
C ALA A 50 -20.25 5.39 18.41
N ASP A 51 -20.75 5.59 17.19
CA ASP A 51 -21.99 5.05 16.60
C ASP A 51 -21.78 3.70 15.86
N ARG A 52 -20.55 3.18 15.85
CA ARG A 52 -20.10 1.96 15.15
C ARG A 52 -19.84 0.79 16.11
N ARG A 53 -20.78 0.50 17.01
CA ARG A 53 -20.59 -0.46 18.12
C ARG A 53 -21.03 -1.90 17.87
N ALA A 54 -21.78 -2.13 16.80
CA ALA A 54 -22.37 -3.42 16.46
C ALA A 54 -22.46 -3.58 14.94
N LEU A 55 -21.34 -3.38 14.26
CA LEU A 55 -21.27 -3.47 12.81
C LEU A 55 -21.16 -4.94 12.38
N ILE A 56 -21.91 -5.31 11.35
CA ILE A 56 -21.79 -6.61 10.69
C ILE A 56 -20.60 -6.52 9.74
N PRO A 57 -19.57 -7.39 9.88
CA PRO A 57 -18.47 -7.44 8.92
C PRO A 57 -18.97 -7.64 7.49
N GLU A 58 -18.29 -7.06 6.50
CA GLU A 58 -18.70 -7.19 5.09
C GLU A 58 -18.45 -8.62 4.57
N GLU A 59 -17.50 -9.31 5.18
CA GLU A 59 -17.06 -10.66 4.84
C GLU A 59 -16.88 -11.52 6.10
N GLN A 60 -17.25 -12.80 6.03
CA GLN A 60 -17.00 -13.76 7.13
C GLN A 60 -15.52 -14.12 7.25
N TYR A 61 -14.83 -14.28 6.11
CA TYR A 61 -13.40 -14.50 6.08
C TYR A 61 -12.70 -13.15 5.94
N ARG A 62 -12.02 -12.72 7.01
CA ARG A 62 -11.34 -11.43 7.08
C ARG A 62 -9.84 -11.64 7.15
N GLY A 63 -9.07 -10.68 6.68
CA GLY A 63 -7.62 -10.79 6.72
C GLY A 63 -6.88 -9.75 5.90
N ARG A 64 -5.55 -9.83 6.02
CA ARG A 64 -4.62 -9.04 5.24
C ARG A 64 -3.41 -9.85 4.79
N ALA A 65 -2.82 -9.42 3.69
CA ALA A 65 -1.54 -9.87 3.20
C ALA A 65 -0.71 -8.64 2.80
N LEU A 66 0.40 -8.43 3.48
CA LEU A 66 1.35 -7.36 3.24
C LEU A 66 2.72 -7.94 2.90
N TRP A 67 3.22 -7.62 1.72
CA TRP A 67 4.59 -7.89 1.31
C TRP A 67 5.29 -6.59 0.98
N GLN A 68 6.45 -6.36 1.58
CA GLN A 68 7.32 -5.25 1.27
C GLN A 68 8.71 -5.77 0.93
N HIS A 69 9.26 -5.26 -0.15
CA HIS A 69 10.54 -5.69 -0.69
C HIS A 69 11.36 -4.50 -1.15
N ARG A 70 12.64 -4.50 -0.79
CA ARG A 70 13.64 -3.59 -1.35
C ARG A 70 14.91 -4.35 -1.67
N GLN A 71 15.41 -4.15 -2.88
CA GLN A 71 16.63 -4.76 -3.37
C GLN A 71 17.51 -3.75 -4.09
N TYR A 72 18.82 -3.79 -3.80
CA TYR A 72 19.83 -2.99 -4.47
C TYR A 72 20.54 -3.84 -5.52
N LEU A 73 20.29 -3.58 -6.80
CA LEU A 73 20.76 -4.41 -7.93
C LEU A 73 22.20 -4.07 -8.39
N GLY A 74 22.85 -3.11 -7.70
CA GLY A 74 24.16 -2.57 -8.09
C GLY A 74 24.06 -1.45 -9.13
N SER A 75 25.17 -0.77 -9.42
CA SER A 75 25.25 0.32 -10.41
C SER A 75 24.20 1.45 -10.21
N GLY A 76 23.82 1.70 -8.96
CA GLY A 76 22.83 2.71 -8.59
C GLY A 76 21.37 2.28 -8.77
N TYR A 77 21.09 1.03 -9.16
CA TYR A 77 19.72 0.53 -9.29
C TYR A 77 19.13 0.06 -7.95
N GLN A 78 17.88 0.42 -7.71
CA GLN A 78 17.06 0.02 -6.58
C GLN A 78 15.69 -0.44 -7.09
N LEU A 79 15.30 -1.67 -6.74
CA LEU A 79 13.95 -2.20 -6.93
C LEU A 79 13.21 -2.10 -5.60
N THR A 80 12.02 -1.51 -5.60
CA THR A 80 11.11 -1.48 -4.46
C THR A 80 9.76 -2.02 -4.89
N ALA A 81 9.17 -2.92 -4.12
CA ALA A 81 7.84 -3.45 -4.39
C ALA A 81 7.04 -3.56 -3.09
N GLU A 82 5.75 -3.30 -3.20
CA GLU A 82 4.78 -3.52 -2.14
C GLU A 82 3.56 -4.22 -2.70
N VAL A 83 3.03 -5.20 -1.97
CA VAL A 83 1.73 -5.81 -2.22
C VAL A 83 0.98 -5.78 -0.91
N GLY A 84 0.05 -4.85 -0.80
CA GLY A 84 -0.87 -4.70 0.33
C GLY A 84 -2.28 -5.06 -0.09
N TYR A 85 -2.81 -6.14 0.46
CA TYR A 85 -4.17 -6.60 0.21
C TYR A 85 -4.90 -6.78 1.53
N VAL A 86 -6.03 -6.09 1.67
CA VAL A 86 -6.91 -6.16 2.83
C VAL A 86 -8.29 -6.54 2.33
N ARG A 87 -8.90 -7.53 2.99
CA ARG A 87 -10.13 -8.13 2.49
C ARG A 87 -11.34 -7.20 2.56
N GLU A 88 -11.42 -6.40 3.62
CA GLU A 88 -12.55 -5.50 3.89
C GLU A 88 -12.12 -4.28 4.70
N ARG A 89 -12.92 -3.21 4.61
CA ARG A 89 -12.56 -1.85 5.06
C ARG A 89 -12.30 -1.72 6.57
N ASN A 90 -12.99 -2.50 7.39
CA ASN A 90 -12.97 -2.38 8.86
C ASN A 90 -11.94 -3.29 9.53
N PHE A 91 -11.28 -4.13 8.75
CA PHE A 91 -10.41 -5.17 9.28
C PHE A 91 -9.19 -4.60 10.02
N LEU A 92 -8.52 -3.61 9.43
CA LEU A 92 -7.35 -3.00 10.04
C LEU A 92 -7.70 -2.22 11.30
N GLU A 93 -8.81 -1.48 11.30
CA GLU A 93 -9.28 -0.74 12.48
C GLU A 93 -9.64 -1.70 13.63
N SER A 94 -10.25 -2.85 13.33
CA SER A 94 -10.70 -3.83 14.34
C SER A 94 -9.55 -4.63 14.99
N TYR A 95 -8.53 -5.01 14.20
CA TYR A 95 -7.49 -5.96 14.64
C TYR A 95 -6.08 -5.39 14.66
N PHE A 96 -5.85 -4.26 13.98
CA PHE A 96 -4.54 -3.63 13.80
C PHE A 96 -4.62 -2.12 14.04
N GLU A 97 -5.38 -1.67 15.05
CA GLU A 97 -5.63 -0.25 15.39
C GLU A 97 -4.34 0.59 15.43
N ASN A 98 -3.28 0.10 16.08
CA ASN A 98 -2.01 0.82 16.15
C ASN A 98 -1.35 1.02 14.77
N SER A 99 -1.43 0.03 13.88
CA SER A 99 -0.92 0.16 12.51
C SER A 99 -1.85 1.02 11.65
N TRP A 100 -3.16 0.90 11.84
CA TRP A 100 -4.16 1.74 11.20
C TRP A 100 -3.94 3.23 11.50
N ASP A 101 -3.61 3.57 12.75
CA ASP A 101 -3.42 4.96 13.16
C ASP A 101 -2.05 5.54 12.78
N GLN A 102 -1.00 4.71 12.73
CA GLN A 102 0.39 5.21 12.64
C GLN A 102 1.10 4.88 11.33
N GLU A 103 0.67 3.83 10.63
CA GLU A 103 1.30 3.43 9.38
C GLU A 103 0.62 4.10 8.18
N LYS A 104 1.33 4.12 7.05
CA LYS A 104 0.74 4.50 5.78
C LYS A 104 -0.26 3.43 5.33
N ASP A 105 -1.21 3.80 4.48
CA ASP A 105 -2.09 2.84 3.81
C ASP A 105 -1.29 1.75 3.08
N GLU A 106 -1.82 0.53 3.17
CA GLU A 106 -1.30 -0.63 2.43
C GLU A 106 -1.60 -0.45 0.93
N SER A 107 -0.54 -0.36 0.13
CA SER A 107 -0.60 -0.08 -1.31
C SER A 107 -0.06 -1.25 -2.13
N THR A 108 -0.35 -1.29 -3.43
CA THR A 108 0.22 -2.29 -4.33
C THR A 108 0.90 -1.62 -5.51
N GLY A 109 2.21 -1.82 -5.62
CA GLY A 109 3.00 -1.19 -6.65
C GLY A 109 4.45 -1.68 -6.70
N VAL A 110 5.12 -1.29 -7.77
CA VAL A 110 6.54 -1.58 -7.99
C VAL A 110 7.22 -0.35 -8.58
N GLU A 111 8.43 -0.08 -8.11
CA GLU A 111 9.31 0.97 -8.61
C GLU A 111 10.69 0.40 -8.90
N LEU A 112 11.18 0.65 -10.11
CA LEU A 112 12.59 0.51 -10.44
C LEU A 112 13.20 1.91 -10.57
N LYS A 113 14.17 2.20 -9.72
CA LYS A 113 14.86 3.49 -9.66
C LYS A 113 16.34 3.32 -9.93
N ARG A 114 16.93 4.30 -10.63
CA ARG A 114 18.38 4.39 -10.81
C ARG A 114 18.90 5.75 -10.36
N TYR A 115 19.96 5.75 -9.58
CA TYR A 115 20.77 6.93 -9.26
C TYR A 115 22.05 6.92 -10.10
N TYR A 116 22.36 8.03 -10.75
CA TYR A 116 23.58 8.18 -11.55
C TYR A 116 24.12 9.60 -11.47
N GLY A 117 25.21 9.78 -10.72
CA GLY A 117 25.81 11.09 -10.46
C GLY A 117 24.80 12.04 -9.81
N ASN A 118 24.49 13.13 -10.51
CA ASN A 118 23.56 14.16 -10.08
C ASN A 118 22.14 14.01 -10.69
N SER A 119 21.87 12.86 -11.31
CA SER A 119 20.60 12.53 -11.93
C SER A 119 19.99 11.25 -11.35
N SER A 120 18.67 11.13 -11.44
CA SER A 120 17.96 9.89 -11.16
C SER A 120 16.76 9.75 -12.08
N TRP A 121 16.38 8.51 -12.35
CA TRP A 121 15.11 8.20 -12.97
C TRP A 121 14.42 7.06 -12.22
N ALA A 122 13.10 7.03 -12.29
CA ALA A 122 12.27 5.96 -11.74
C ALA A 122 11.18 5.60 -12.73
N ILE A 123 10.94 4.31 -12.91
CA ILE A 123 9.72 3.80 -13.54
C ILE A 123 8.90 3.08 -12.47
N SER A 124 7.65 3.48 -12.31
CA SER A 124 6.73 2.90 -11.34
C SER A 124 5.43 2.47 -11.96
N SER A 125 4.76 1.53 -11.30
CA SER A 125 3.38 1.16 -11.59
C SER A 125 2.66 0.82 -10.30
N ASP A 126 1.46 1.36 -10.15
CA ASP A 126 0.66 1.28 -8.93
C ASP A 126 -0.76 0.90 -9.31
N VAL A 127 -1.31 -0.10 -8.62
CA VAL A 127 -2.67 -0.61 -8.82
C VAL A 127 -3.44 -0.55 -7.52
N ARG A 128 -4.75 -0.28 -7.61
CA ARG A 128 -5.61 -0.27 -6.44
C ARG A 128 -6.22 -1.66 -6.25
N LEU A 129 -5.68 -2.41 -5.30
CA LEU A 129 -6.28 -3.68 -4.86
C LEU A 129 -7.39 -3.47 -3.81
N ASN A 130 -7.22 -2.47 -2.94
CA ASN A 130 -8.14 -2.16 -1.84
C ASN A 130 -9.14 -1.10 -2.33
N ASP A 131 -10.35 -1.52 -2.71
CA ASP A 131 -11.33 -0.68 -3.41
C ASP A 131 -12.06 0.34 -2.52
N PHE A 132 -11.96 0.15 -1.20
CA PHE A 132 -12.50 1.04 -0.17
C PHE A 132 -11.65 2.30 0.06
N PHE A 133 -10.47 2.41 -0.56
CA PHE A 133 -9.69 3.65 -0.62
C PHE A 133 -9.84 4.34 -1.97
N THR A 134 -9.86 5.67 -1.97
CA THR A 134 -9.67 6.43 -3.20
C THR A 134 -8.18 6.50 -3.50
N GLN A 135 -7.78 5.99 -4.67
CA GLN A 135 -6.37 5.91 -5.06
C GLN A 135 -6.20 6.24 -6.54
N THR A 136 -5.10 6.92 -6.88
CA THR A 136 -4.66 7.09 -8.26
C THR A 136 -3.74 5.95 -8.65
N GLU A 137 -4.12 5.20 -9.69
CA GLU A 137 -3.28 4.17 -10.31
C GLU A 137 -2.36 4.79 -11.36
N TRP A 138 -1.12 4.32 -11.44
CA TRP A 138 -0.12 4.75 -12.43
C TRP A 138 0.29 3.56 -13.30
N LEU A 139 0.15 3.64 -14.63
CA LEU A 139 0.29 2.48 -15.52
C LEU A 139 0.98 2.78 -16.89
N PRO A 140 2.32 2.87 -16.95
CA PRO A 140 3.26 3.18 -15.89
C PRO A 140 3.43 4.71 -15.71
N ARG A 141 4.27 5.10 -14.76
CA ARG A 141 4.80 6.45 -14.60
C ARG A 141 6.33 6.42 -14.69
N LEU A 142 6.90 7.40 -15.38
CA LEU A 142 8.33 7.66 -15.47
C LEU A 142 8.62 9.03 -14.88
N ASP A 143 9.55 9.09 -13.93
CA ASP A 143 10.07 10.33 -13.35
C ASP A 143 11.57 10.44 -13.65
N HIS A 144 12.03 11.66 -13.93
CA HIS A 144 13.43 11.99 -14.10
C HIS A 144 13.74 13.28 -13.34
N THR A 145 14.81 13.23 -12.54
CA THR A 145 15.26 14.35 -11.72
C THR A 145 16.75 14.58 -11.96
N LEU A 146 17.12 15.83 -12.23
CA LEU A 146 18.50 16.30 -12.41
C LEU A 146 18.71 17.48 -11.45
N ILE A 147 19.75 17.41 -10.62
CA ILE A 147 20.05 18.44 -9.62
C ILE A 147 21.48 18.91 -9.83
N GLY A 148 21.74 20.21 -9.72
CA GLY A 148 23.11 20.74 -9.65
C GLY A 148 23.95 20.50 -10.91
N GLN A 149 23.35 20.47 -12.10
CA GLN A 149 24.10 20.31 -13.34
C GLN A 149 24.82 21.62 -13.68
N SER A 150 26.15 21.61 -13.65
CA SER A 150 26.93 22.72 -14.17
C SER A 150 26.82 22.80 -15.69
N LEU A 151 26.56 24.00 -16.20
CA LEU A 151 26.56 24.38 -17.60
C LEU A 151 27.50 25.57 -17.79
N PHE A 152 28.09 25.67 -18.98
CA PHE A 152 28.97 26.79 -19.36
C PHE A 152 30.15 27.01 -18.38
N ALA A 153 30.90 25.95 -18.08
CA ALA A 153 32.07 26.01 -17.18
C ALA A 153 31.75 26.66 -15.81
N ASP A 154 30.74 26.13 -15.13
CA ASP A 154 30.28 26.56 -13.80
C ASP A 154 29.63 27.94 -13.72
N TRP A 155 29.31 28.57 -14.85
CA TRP A 155 28.57 29.84 -14.86
C TRP A 155 27.08 29.69 -14.59
N LEU A 156 26.51 28.53 -14.90
CA LEU A 156 25.09 28.25 -14.72
C LEU A 156 24.89 26.89 -14.04
N THR A 157 24.01 26.85 -13.06
CA THR A 157 23.55 25.60 -12.45
C THR A 157 22.12 25.30 -12.90
N TRP A 158 21.92 24.11 -13.46
CA TRP A 158 20.65 23.64 -13.97
C TRP A 158 20.06 22.55 -13.07
N ASN A 159 18.77 22.68 -12.77
CA ASN A 159 17.96 21.70 -12.07
C ASN A 159 16.71 21.43 -12.90
N ALA A 160 16.31 20.16 -13.01
CA ALA A 160 15.11 19.78 -13.73
C ALA A 160 14.42 18.60 -13.04
N HIS A 161 13.09 18.62 -13.10
CA HIS A 161 12.25 17.49 -12.79
C HIS A 161 11.22 17.35 -13.90
N SER A 162 11.11 16.13 -14.44
CA SER A 162 10.20 15.80 -15.53
C SER A 162 9.48 14.50 -15.18
N HIS A 163 8.20 14.42 -15.49
CA HIS A 163 7.44 13.18 -15.33
C HIS A 163 6.52 12.95 -16.54
N VAL A 164 6.28 11.68 -16.86
CA VAL A 164 5.30 11.27 -17.86
C VAL A 164 4.66 9.97 -17.37
N GLY A 165 3.34 9.88 -17.45
CA GLY A 165 2.65 8.68 -16.99
C GLY A 165 1.18 8.67 -17.35
N TYR A 166 0.60 7.49 -17.30
CA TYR A 166 -0.84 7.31 -17.43
C TYR A 166 -1.45 7.14 -16.04
N ALA A 167 -2.28 8.11 -15.64
CA ALA A 167 -2.97 8.12 -14.36
C ALA A 167 -4.43 7.71 -14.53
N ARG A 168 -4.92 6.85 -13.63
CA ARG A 168 -6.34 6.50 -13.54
C ARG A 168 -6.80 6.68 -12.09
N LEU A 169 -7.62 7.70 -11.86
CA LEU A 169 -8.25 7.89 -10.55
C LEU A 169 -9.34 6.83 -10.34
N LYS A 170 -9.29 6.17 -9.18
CA LYS A 170 -10.30 5.20 -8.73
C LYS A 170 -10.86 5.66 -7.40
N THR A 171 -12.17 5.84 -7.34
CA THR A 171 -12.91 6.36 -6.19
C THR A 171 -13.31 5.23 -5.25
N ALA A 172 -13.29 5.48 -3.95
CA ALA A 172 -13.65 4.50 -2.93
C ALA A 172 -15.06 3.92 -3.20
N VAL A 173 -15.19 2.61 -3.03
CA VAL A 173 -16.48 1.93 -3.10
C VAL A 173 -17.22 2.14 -1.78
N ALA A 174 -18.50 2.53 -1.88
CA ALA A 174 -19.36 2.73 -0.73
C ALA A 174 -19.44 1.46 0.15
N PRO A 175 -19.62 1.61 1.48
CA PRO A 175 -19.90 0.48 2.37
C PRO A 175 -21.10 -0.34 1.91
N THR A 176 -21.07 -1.63 2.23
CA THR A 176 -22.23 -2.49 2.00
C THR A 176 -23.46 -1.99 2.78
N ALA A 177 -24.65 -2.27 2.26
CA ALA A 177 -25.91 -1.92 2.92
C ALA A 177 -26.19 -2.70 4.21
N LEU A 178 -25.25 -3.54 4.66
CA LEU A 178 -25.36 -4.30 5.91
C LEU A 178 -25.39 -3.37 7.13
N ASN A 179 -24.69 -2.23 7.07
CA ASN A 179 -24.62 -1.26 8.15
C ASN A 179 -25.14 0.12 7.69
N PRO A 180 -26.41 0.47 7.96
CA PRO A 180 -26.98 1.75 7.54
C PRO A 180 -26.25 2.99 8.07
N SER A 181 -25.62 2.90 9.25
CA SER A 181 -24.81 3.98 9.82
C SER A 181 -23.56 4.29 8.99
N GLU A 182 -22.89 3.26 8.45
CA GLU A 182 -21.71 3.44 7.59
C GLU A 182 -22.09 3.98 6.21
N VAL A 183 -23.21 3.53 5.66
CA VAL A 183 -23.72 4.09 4.40
C VAL A 183 -24.12 5.55 4.56
N ALA A 184 -24.72 5.91 5.69
CA ALA A 184 -25.14 7.29 5.97
C ALA A 184 -23.96 8.25 6.20
N SER A 185 -22.84 7.77 6.75
CA SER A 185 -21.63 8.57 6.96
C SER A 185 -20.72 8.61 5.73
N PHE A 186 -20.88 7.69 4.78
CA PHE A 186 -20.13 7.69 3.53
C PHE A 186 -20.54 8.86 2.63
N SER A 187 -19.65 9.84 2.52
CA SER A 187 -19.79 10.98 1.62
C SER A 187 -18.52 11.13 0.79
N PRO A 188 -18.56 10.82 -0.53
CA PRO A 188 -17.46 11.13 -1.43
C PRO A 188 -17.14 12.63 -1.40
N LEU A 189 -15.87 12.97 -1.55
CA LEU A 189 -15.43 14.36 -1.70
C LEU A 189 -15.81 14.88 -3.09
N ALA A 190 -15.91 16.20 -3.24
CA ALA A 190 -16.33 16.82 -4.50
C ALA A 190 -15.47 16.46 -5.72
N TRP A 191 -14.21 16.07 -5.50
CA TRP A 191 -13.29 15.63 -6.55
C TRP A 191 -13.37 14.11 -6.86
N GLU A 192 -14.12 13.35 -6.07
CA GLU A 192 -14.37 11.91 -6.25
C GLU A 192 -15.66 11.64 -7.03
N THR A 193 -16.52 12.63 -7.19
CA THR A 193 -17.73 12.51 -7.99
C THR A 193 -17.44 12.82 -9.45
N PRO A 194 -17.84 11.97 -10.42
CA PRO A 194 -17.79 12.32 -11.84
C PRO A 194 -18.59 13.60 -12.07
N SER A 195 -17.97 14.58 -12.75
CA SER A 195 -18.63 15.82 -13.21
C SER A 195 -19.66 15.55 -14.29
#